data_AF-A0A7Y5LGT6-F1
#
_entry.id   AF-A0A7Y5LGT6-F1
#
_cell.length_a   1.000
_cell.length_b   1.000
_cell.length_c   1.000
_cell.angle_alpha   90.00
_cell.angle_beta   90.00
_cell.angle_gamma   90.00
#
_symmetry.space_group_name_H-M   'P 1'
#
loop_
_entity.id
_entity.type
_entity.pdbx_description
1 polymer ?
#
loop_
_entity_poly.entity_id
_entity_poly.type
_entity_poly.pdbx_seq_one_letter_code
_entity_poly.pdbx_strand_id
1 'polypeptide(L)'
;AWVDAESKHAITEWRHHFRGEAIVKNDADIADADIASSNLVLWGDPQSNKVLARIAAKLPVQWTRDAVVVGGQSYPAATHAPILIYPNPLNPKKYVVLNSGFTFREYDYLNNARQIPKLADYAVVDITTPPDARFPGKIVLGGFFGERWELLANHGK
;
A
#
# COMPACT_ATOMS: atom_id res chain seq x y z
N ALA A 1 9.76 -0.75 11.86
CA ALA A 1 10.42 0.57 11.73
C ALA A 1 9.82 1.41 10.60
N TRP A 2 10.07 1.09 9.31
CA TRP A 2 9.51 1.86 8.19
C TRP A 2 7.97 1.79 8.12
N VAL A 3 7.40 0.59 8.15
CA VAL A 3 5.93 0.38 8.14
C VAL A 3 5.24 1.10 9.30
N ASP A 4 5.81 1.06 10.50
CA ASP A 4 5.24 1.72 11.68
C ASP A 4 5.25 3.24 11.54
N ALA A 5 6.33 3.79 10.97
CA ALA A 5 6.45 5.22 10.69
C ALA A 5 5.43 5.66 9.63
N GLU A 6 5.31 4.91 8.53
CA GLU A 6 4.39 5.25 7.45
C GLU A 6 2.91 5.05 7.84
N SER A 7 2.59 4.03 8.64
CA SER A 7 1.23 3.85 9.16
C SER A 7 0.83 4.98 10.10
N LYS A 8 1.74 5.39 11.01
CA LYS A 8 1.53 6.53 11.91
C LYS A 8 1.40 7.84 11.14
N HIS A 9 2.23 8.04 10.10
CA HIS A 9 2.16 9.19 9.20
C HIS A 9 0.79 9.24 8.53
N ALA A 10 0.35 8.16 7.89
CA ALA A 10 -0.95 8.09 7.24
C ALA A 10 -2.13 8.37 8.19
N ILE A 11 -2.10 7.85 9.42
CA ILE A 11 -3.15 8.10 10.43
C ILE A 11 -3.16 9.58 10.87
N THR A 12 -1.99 10.17 11.09
CA THR A 12 -1.86 11.57 11.49
C THR A 12 -2.39 12.49 10.40
N GLU A 13 -1.93 12.28 9.18
CA GLU A 13 -2.27 13.12 8.03
C GLU A 13 -3.72 12.89 7.57
N TRP A 14 -4.30 11.70 7.81
CA TRP A 14 -5.74 11.48 7.62
C TRP A 14 -6.60 12.48 8.39
N ARG A 15 -6.24 12.71 9.67
CA ARG A 15 -6.93 13.70 10.51
C ARG A 15 -6.74 15.12 9.96
N HIS A 16 -5.52 15.48 9.57
CA HIS A 16 -5.21 16.81 9.06
C HIS A 16 -5.95 17.14 7.76
N HIS A 17 -6.04 16.19 6.83
CA HIS A 17 -6.61 16.44 5.51
C HIS A 17 -8.10 16.17 5.41
N PHE A 18 -8.63 15.17 6.12
CA PHE A 18 -10.01 14.72 5.95
C PHE A 18 -10.91 14.99 7.15
N ARG A 19 -10.39 15.62 8.21
CA ARG A 19 -11.15 15.97 9.43
C ARG A 19 -11.88 14.76 10.05
N GLY A 20 -11.26 13.59 9.94
CA GLY A 20 -11.78 12.33 10.48
C GLY A 20 -10.74 11.61 11.33
N GLU A 21 -11.21 10.75 12.22
CA GLU A 21 -10.34 9.80 12.94
C GLU A 21 -10.33 8.49 12.17
N ALA A 22 -9.14 8.02 11.78
CA ALA A 22 -9.00 6.74 11.12
C ALA A 22 -9.40 5.62 12.10
N ILE A 23 -10.26 4.70 11.67
CA ILE A 23 -10.58 3.51 12.44
C ILE A 23 -9.38 2.57 12.34
N VAL A 24 -8.70 2.34 13.46
CA VAL A 24 -7.53 1.48 13.55
C VAL A 24 -7.87 0.26 14.41
N LYS A 25 -7.58 -0.93 13.87
CA LYS A 25 -7.79 -2.22 14.54
C LYS A 25 -6.53 -3.07 14.38
N ASN A 26 -6.26 -3.94 15.35
CA ASN A 26 -5.27 -4.99 15.14
C ASN A 26 -5.80 -5.98 14.11
N ASP A 27 -4.88 -6.62 13.38
CA ASP A 27 -5.22 -7.64 12.38
C ASP A 27 -6.03 -8.82 12.95
N ALA A 28 -5.78 -9.17 14.21
CA ALA A 28 -6.49 -10.21 14.94
C ALA A 28 -7.94 -9.85 15.29
N ASP A 29 -8.26 -8.55 15.31
CA ASP A 29 -9.58 -8.02 15.65
C ASP A 29 -10.43 -7.73 14.40
N ILE A 30 -9.89 -7.97 13.20
CA ILE A 30 -10.62 -7.81 11.93
C ILE A 30 -11.59 -8.98 11.76
N ALA A 31 -12.89 -8.66 11.81
CA ALA A 31 -13.96 -9.63 11.61
C ALA A 31 -14.40 -9.69 10.14
N ASP A 32 -15.13 -10.75 9.76
CA ASP A 32 -15.71 -10.86 8.42
C ASP A 32 -16.70 -9.72 8.10
N ALA A 33 -17.36 -9.17 9.12
CA ALA A 33 -18.20 -7.98 8.97
C ALA A 33 -17.40 -6.75 8.50
N ASP A 34 -16.17 -6.55 9.00
CA ASP A 34 -15.29 -5.46 8.57
C ASP A 34 -14.87 -5.64 7.11
N ILE A 35 -14.52 -6.87 6.73
CA ILE A 35 -14.17 -7.24 5.34
C ILE A 35 -15.36 -7.03 4.39
N ALA A 36 -16.58 -7.27 4.86
CA ALA A 36 -17.79 -7.08 4.09
C ALA A 36 -18.14 -5.59 3.89
N SER A 37 -18.00 -4.77 4.94
CA SER A 37 -18.46 -3.38 4.93
C SER A 37 -17.44 -2.37 4.42
N SER A 38 -16.13 -2.68 4.50
CA SER A 38 -15.07 -1.67 4.39
C SER A 38 -14.01 -2.01 3.36
N ASN A 39 -13.37 -0.98 2.80
CA ASN A 39 -12.04 -1.15 2.20
C ASN A 39 -11.03 -1.26 3.35
N LEU A 40 -9.97 -2.05 3.16
CA LEU A 40 -8.97 -2.28 4.21
C LEU A 40 -7.62 -1.68 3.82
N VAL A 41 -7.04 -0.88 4.70
CA VAL A 41 -5.64 -0.46 4.61
C VAL A 41 -4.82 -1.38 5.50
N LEU A 42 -3.97 -2.21 4.89
CA LEU A 42 -3.19 -3.24 5.57
C LEU A 42 -1.73 -2.81 5.65
N TRP A 43 -1.20 -2.73 6.87
CA TRP A 43 0.19 -2.39 7.14
C TRP A 43 0.95 -3.63 7.58
N GLY A 44 2.20 -3.76 7.15
CA GLY A 44 3.09 -4.87 7.42
C GLY A 44 3.33 -5.75 6.20
N ASP A 45 3.72 -6.99 6.47
CA ASP A 45 4.00 -8.04 5.50
C ASP A 45 3.14 -9.28 5.81
N PRO A 46 3.17 -10.33 4.96
CA PRO A 46 2.41 -11.56 5.23
C PRO A 46 2.80 -12.30 6.52
N GLN A 47 3.92 -11.98 7.17
CA GLN A 47 4.33 -12.60 8.44
C GLN A 47 3.79 -11.84 9.65
N SER A 48 3.60 -10.52 9.52
CA SER A 48 3.20 -9.61 10.60
C SER A 48 1.72 -9.24 10.57
N ASN A 49 1.02 -9.44 9.45
CA ASN A 49 -0.41 -9.13 9.31
C ASN A 49 -1.21 -10.33 8.81
N LYS A 50 -2.07 -10.90 9.67
CA LYS A 50 -2.88 -12.10 9.42
C LYS A 50 -3.87 -11.94 8.27
N VAL A 51 -4.43 -10.73 8.08
CA VAL A 51 -5.34 -10.48 6.95
C VAL A 51 -4.56 -10.48 5.65
N LEU A 52 -3.38 -9.83 5.63
CA LEU A 52 -2.48 -9.86 4.48
C LEU A 52 -2.01 -11.28 4.16
N ALA A 53 -1.66 -12.07 5.17
CA ALA A 53 -1.28 -13.48 5.02
C ALA A 53 -2.36 -14.31 4.29
N ARG A 54 -3.64 -14.08 4.61
CA ARG A 54 -4.78 -14.78 3.98
C ARG A 54 -4.93 -14.48 2.49
N ILE A 55 -4.48 -13.30 2.04
CA ILE A 55 -4.69 -12.83 0.66
C ILE A 55 -3.42 -12.84 -0.19
N ALA A 56 -2.23 -12.94 0.42
CA ALA A 56 -0.95 -12.74 -0.24
C ALA A 56 -0.79 -13.57 -1.52
N ALA A 57 -1.17 -14.86 -1.50
CA ALA A 57 -1.07 -15.75 -2.65
C ALA A 57 -2.04 -15.43 -3.80
N LYS A 58 -3.01 -14.52 -3.59
CA LYS A 58 -4.01 -14.10 -4.58
C LYS A 58 -3.77 -12.69 -5.11
N LEU A 59 -2.70 -12.04 -4.64
CA LEU A 59 -2.31 -10.71 -5.12
C LEU A 59 -1.46 -10.83 -6.39
N PRO A 60 -1.40 -9.77 -7.22
CA PRO A 60 -0.57 -9.74 -8.42
C PRO A 60 0.93 -9.64 -8.12
N VAL A 61 1.30 -9.46 -6.86
CA VAL A 61 2.70 -9.41 -6.39
C VAL A 61 2.99 -10.65 -5.55
N GLN A 62 4.15 -11.28 -5.77
CA GLN A 62 4.60 -12.34 -4.87
C GLN A 62 5.42 -11.73 -3.76
N TRP A 63 4.97 -11.88 -2.52
CA TRP A 63 5.69 -11.40 -1.36
C TRP A 63 6.02 -12.55 -0.44
N THR A 64 7.30 -12.89 -0.42
CA THR A 64 7.88 -13.95 0.42
C THR A 64 8.72 -13.34 1.53
N ARG A 65 9.30 -14.19 2.39
CA ARG A 65 10.27 -13.77 3.39
C ARG A 65 11.49 -13.07 2.79
N ASP A 66 11.93 -13.51 1.61
CA ASP A 66 13.22 -13.14 1.06
C ASP A 66 13.10 -12.13 -0.07
N ALA A 67 11.99 -12.16 -0.82
CA ALA A 67 11.82 -11.33 -2.00
C ALA A 67 10.39 -10.80 -2.20
N VAL A 68 10.34 -9.61 -2.81
CA VAL A 68 9.17 -9.00 -3.44
C VAL A 68 9.33 -9.15 -4.94
N VAL A 69 8.42 -9.85 -5.60
CA VAL A 69 8.45 -10.08 -7.05
C VAL A 69 7.24 -9.43 -7.71
N VAL A 70 7.51 -8.57 -8.69
CA VAL A 70 6.50 -7.82 -9.44
C VAL A 70 6.88 -7.82 -10.92
N GLY A 71 6.01 -8.36 -11.78
CA GLY A 71 6.23 -8.35 -13.24
C GLY A 71 7.55 -8.98 -13.69
N GLY A 72 8.00 -10.04 -13.01
CA GLY A 72 9.28 -10.71 -13.29
C GLY A 72 10.52 -10.03 -12.69
N GLN A 73 10.38 -8.85 -12.09
CA GLN A 73 11.45 -8.18 -11.34
C GLN A 73 11.41 -8.63 -9.88
N SER A 74 12.58 -8.92 -9.30
CA SER A 74 12.72 -9.41 -7.93
C SER A 74 13.57 -8.45 -7.11
N TYR A 75 13.08 -8.11 -5.92
CA TYR A 75 13.74 -7.19 -4.98
C TYR A 75 13.88 -7.87 -3.60
N PRO A 76 14.98 -7.66 -2.85
CA PRO A 76 15.11 -8.22 -1.50
C PRO A 76 14.04 -7.65 -0.55
N ALA A 77 13.26 -8.52 0.10
CA ALA A 77 12.19 -8.10 1.03
C ALA A 77 12.72 -7.40 2.29
N ALA A 78 14.01 -7.60 2.63
CA ALA A 78 14.67 -6.92 3.74
C ALA A 78 14.85 -5.41 3.50
N THR A 79 14.87 -4.97 2.23
CA THR A 79 15.14 -3.58 1.85
C THR A 79 14.07 -3.00 0.94
N HIS A 80 13.07 -3.78 0.54
CA HIS A 80 12.01 -3.35 -0.36
C HIS A 80 10.63 -3.75 0.16
N ALA A 81 9.68 -2.84 0.03
CA ALA A 81 8.28 -3.07 0.38
C ALA A 81 7.38 -2.78 -0.84
N PRO A 82 6.42 -3.67 -1.15
CA PRO A 82 5.38 -3.36 -2.12
C PRO A 82 4.32 -2.48 -1.46
N ILE A 83 3.90 -1.46 -2.21
CA ILE A 83 2.71 -0.66 -1.91
C ILE A 83 1.76 -0.75 -3.10
N LEU A 84 0.47 -0.94 -2.85
CA LEU A 84 -0.51 -1.10 -3.93
C LEU A 84 -1.95 -0.93 -3.47
N ILE A 85 -2.85 -0.74 -4.43
CA ILE A 85 -4.29 -0.94 -4.29
C ILE A 85 -4.75 -2.14 -5.13
N TYR A 86 -5.65 -2.97 -4.60
CA TYR A 86 -6.18 -4.13 -5.33
C TYR A 86 -7.60 -4.51 -4.89
N PRO A 87 -8.45 -5.10 -5.76
CA PRO A 87 -9.71 -5.69 -5.34
C PRO A 87 -9.46 -6.72 -4.24
N ASN A 88 -10.15 -6.60 -3.12
CA ASN A 88 -9.93 -7.45 -1.96
C ASN A 88 -10.25 -8.92 -2.34
N PRO A 89 -9.27 -9.86 -2.28
CA PRO A 89 -9.53 -11.25 -2.64
C PRO A 89 -10.53 -11.99 -1.74
N LEU A 90 -10.88 -11.40 -0.59
CA LEU A 90 -11.94 -11.90 0.32
C LEU A 90 -13.30 -11.26 0.04
N ASN A 91 -13.34 -10.13 -0.68
CA ASN A 91 -14.56 -9.43 -1.09
C ASN A 91 -14.28 -8.50 -2.29
N PRO A 92 -14.45 -8.98 -3.54
CA PRO A 92 -14.10 -8.19 -4.73
C PRO A 92 -14.92 -6.90 -4.94
N LYS A 93 -15.96 -6.66 -4.14
CA LYS A 93 -16.71 -5.38 -4.13
C LYS A 93 -16.02 -4.28 -3.30
N LYS A 94 -14.88 -4.59 -2.68
CA LYS A 94 -14.07 -3.71 -1.84
C LYS A 94 -12.61 -3.79 -2.27
N TYR A 95 -11.81 -2.85 -1.77
CA TYR A 95 -10.37 -2.77 -2.03
C TYR A 95 -9.55 -3.10 -0.78
N VAL A 96 -8.34 -3.60 -1.02
CA VAL A 96 -7.23 -3.57 -0.08
C VAL A 96 -6.19 -2.57 -0.57
N VAL A 97 -5.62 -1.81 0.35
CA VAL A 97 -4.45 -0.94 0.12
C VAL A 97 -3.33 -1.45 1.01
N LEU A 98 -2.16 -1.75 0.44
CA LEU A 98 -1.02 -2.28 1.19
C LEU A 98 0.00 -1.19 1.46
N ASN A 99 0.41 -1.05 2.71
CA ASN A 99 1.51 -0.18 3.18
C ASN A 99 1.45 1.25 2.62
N SER A 100 0.24 1.75 2.36
CA SER A 100 0.01 3.03 1.70
C SER A 100 -1.34 3.62 2.06
N GLY A 101 -1.53 4.89 1.71
CA GLY A 101 -2.78 5.63 1.86
C GLY A 101 -2.96 6.58 0.67
N PHE A 102 -3.33 7.83 0.94
CA PHE A 102 -3.15 8.89 -0.06
C PHE A 102 -1.65 9.16 -0.27
N THR A 103 -1.28 9.57 -1.48
CA THR A 103 0.12 9.54 -1.91
C THR A 103 0.77 10.91 -2.08
N PHE A 104 0.00 12.00 -1.97
CA PHE A 104 0.57 13.33 -1.77
C PHE A 104 1.14 13.46 -0.36
N ARG A 105 2.19 14.25 -0.21
CA ARG A 105 2.94 14.42 1.06
C ARG A 105 3.17 15.91 1.32
N GLU A 106 3.99 16.23 2.32
CA GLU A 106 4.17 17.58 2.89
C GLU A 106 4.42 18.67 1.84
N TYR A 107 5.13 18.33 0.76
CA TYR A 107 5.39 19.25 -0.34
C TYR A 107 4.10 19.78 -1.02
N ASP A 108 3.03 19.00 -0.97
CA ASP A 108 1.75 19.27 -1.62
C ASP A 108 0.71 19.90 -0.68
N TYR A 109 1.03 20.12 0.60
CA TYR A 109 0.06 20.61 1.59
C TYR A 109 -0.32 22.08 1.41
N LEU A 110 0.52 22.86 0.71
CA LEU A 110 0.34 24.30 0.54
C LEU A 110 -1.02 24.67 -0.06
N ASN A 111 -1.55 23.85 -0.98
CA ASN A 111 -2.87 24.05 -1.57
C ASN A 111 -3.48 22.75 -2.06
N ASN A 112 -4.81 22.73 -2.15
CA ASN A 112 -5.56 21.57 -2.62
C ASN A 112 -5.29 21.20 -4.08
N ALA A 113 -4.90 22.15 -4.95
CA ALA A 113 -4.60 21.86 -6.35
C ALA A 113 -3.39 20.92 -6.53
N ARG A 114 -2.52 20.80 -5.52
CA ARG A 114 -1.39 19.86 -5.50
C ARG A 114 -1.70 18.50 -4.90
N GLN A 115 -2.82 18.35 -4.19
CA GLN A 115 -3.24 17.12 -3.49
C GLN A 115 -3.82 16.08 -4.46
N ILE A 116 -3.05 15.78 -5.51
CA ILE A 116 -3.34 14.75 -6.52
C ILE A 116 -2.59 13.46 -6.17
N PRO A 117 -2.99 12.29 -6.71
CA PRO A 117 -2.18 11.07 -6.61
C PRO A 117 -0.75 11.30 -7.14
N LYS A 118 0.25 10.82 -6.40
CA LYS A 118 1.68 10.92 -6.76
C LYS A 118 2.31 9.58 -7.12
N LEU A 119 1.63 8.49 -6.83
CA LEU A 119 2.04 7.12 -7.16
C LEU A 119 0.95 6.45 -7.99
N ALA A 120 1.38 5.49 -8.81
CA ALA A 120 0.51 4.65 -9.61
C ALA A 120 -0.20 3.59 -8.74
N ASP A 121 -0.99 2.70 -9.35
CA ASP A 121 -1.76 1.68 -8.62
C ASP A 121 -0.89 0.73 -7.78
N TYR A 122 0.36 0.50 -8.19
CA TYR A 122 1.36 -0.20 -7.41
C TYR A 122 2.75 0.41 -7.56
N ALA A 123 3.58 0.22 -6.55
CA ALA A 123 4.99 0.54 -6.57
C ALA A 123 5.81 -0.39 -5.66
N VAL A 124 7.11 -0.45 -5.91
CA VAL A 124 8.09 -1.03 -5.00
C VAL A 124 8.96 0.10 -4.45
N VAL A 125 9.00 0.19 -3.13
CA VAL A 125 9.76 1.20 -2.39
C VAL A 125 11.03 0.56 -1.86
N ASP A 126 12.19 1.11 -2.20
CA ASP A 126 13.46 0.87 -1.52
C ASP A 126 13.48 1.69 -0.22
N ILE A 127 13.37 0.99 0.90
CA ILE A 127 13.21 1.55 2.25
C ILE A 127 14.55 1.86 2.91
N THR A 128 15.68 1.64 2.22
CA THR A 128 17.00 2.11 2.68
C THR A 128 17.18 3.60 2.48
N THR A 129 16.40 4.18 1.57
CA THR A 129 16.26 5.64 1.46
C THR A 129 15.13 6.09 2.39
N PRO A 130 15.38 7.02 3.33
CA PRO A 130 14.34 7.49 4.25
C PRO A 130 13.22 8.21 3.49
N PRO A 131 11.97 8.18 3.99
CA PRO A 131 10.90 9.02 3.47
C PRO A 131 11.26 10.50 3.46
N ASP A 132 10.74 11.23 2.48
CA ASP A 132 10.87 12.68 2.40
C ASP A 132 9.49 13.35 2.19
N ALA A 133 9.50 14.66 1.92
CA ALA A 133 8.28 15.45 1.73
C ALA A 133 7.48 15.10 0.45
N ARG A 134 7.94 14.14 -0.36
CA ARG A 134 7.33 13.74 -1.64
C ARG A 134 7.10 12.24 -1.74
N PHE A 135 7.98 11.42 -1.18
CA PHE A 135 7.94 9.98 -1.33
C PHE A 135 8.15 9.23 0.00
N PRO A 136 7.55 8.03 0.14
CA PRO A 136 7.71 7.17 1.32
C PRO A 136 9.08 6.46 1.36
N GLY A 137 10.03 6.85 0.50
CA GLY A 137 11.29 6.16 0.23
C GLY A 137 11.59 6.23 -1.26
N LYS A 138 12.62 5.52 -1.72
CA LYS A 138 12.99 5.55 -3.15
C LYS A 138 12.08 4.62 -3.94
N ILE A 139 11.28 5.17 -4.86
CA ILE A 139 10.47 4.37 -5.77
C ILE A 139 11.36 3.73 -6.84
N VAL A 140 11.50 2.40 -6.81
CA VAL A 140 12.34 1.66 -7.78
C VAL A 140 11.51 1.01 -8.90
N LEU A 141 10.20 0.87 -8.67
CA LEU A 141 9.23 0.43 -9.67
C LEU A 141 7.90 1.11 -9.39
N GLY A 142 7.18 1.50 -10.43
CA GLY A 142 5.82 1.99 -10.35
C GLY A 142 5.07 1.66 -11.63
N GLY A 143 3.79 1.30 -11.51
CA GLY A 143 2.96 0.93 -12.64
C GLY A 143 1.46 0.93 -12.35
N PHE A 144 0.69 0.87 -13.42
CA PHE A 144 -0.77 0.76 -13.40
C PHE A 144 -1.18 -0.68 -13.71
N PHE A 145 -2.25 -1.13 -13.08
CA PHE A 145 -2.88 -2.39 -13.48
C PHE A 145 -3.69 -2.19 -14.76
N GLY A 146 -3.96 -3.28 -15.48
CA GLY A 146 -4.93 -3.27 -16.56
C GLY A 146 -6.37 -3.17 -16.03
N GLU A 147 -7.31 -3.01 -16.96
CA GLU A 147 -8.77 -2.93 -16.65
C GLU A 147 -9.33 -4.17 -15.93
N ARG A 148 -8.60 -5.29 -15.94
CA ARG A 148 -8.96 -6.52 -15.20
C ARG A 148 -8.09 -6.73 -13.97
N TRP A 149 -7.42 -5.69 -13.49
CA TRP A 149 -6.50 -5.74 -12.35
C TRP A 149 -5.34 -6.74 -12.54
N GLU A 150 -4.86 -6.88 -13.78
CA GLU A 150 -3.70 -7.68 -14.12
C GLU A 150 -2.41 -6.84 -14.18
N LEU A 151 -1.26 -7.47 -13.98
CA LEU A 151 0.01 -6.86 -14.34
C LEU A 151 0.16 -6.81 -15.85
N LEU A 152 0.51 -5.62 -16.35
CA LEU A 152 0.85 -5.41 -17.76
C LEU A 152 2.36 -5.56 -17.97
N ALA A 153 2.77 -6.09 -19.14
CA ALA A 153 4.18 -6.36 -19.45
C ALA A 153 5.06 -5.10 -19.41
N ASN A 154 4.50 -3.93 -19.72
CA ASN A 154 5.13 -2.62 -19.68
C ASN A 154 4.84 -1.84 -18.39
N HIS A 155 4.24 -2.47 -17.37
CA HIS A 155 3.78 -1.81 -16.15
C HIS A 155 2.74 -0.71 -16.37
N GLY A 156 1.99 -0.76 -17.48
CA GLY A 156 0.97 0.25 -17.81
C GLY A 156 1.55 1.59 -18.25
N LYS A 157 2.76 1.58 -18.81
CA LYS A 157 3.46 2.75 -19.38
C LYS A 157 3.32 2.86 -20.89
#